data_AF-A0A8H6HTX8-F1
#
_entry.id   AF-A0A8H6HTX8-F1
#
_cell.length_a   1.000
_cell.length_b   1.000
_cell.length_c   1.000
_cell.angle_alpha   90.00
_cell.angle_beta   90.00
_cell.angle_gamma   90.00
#
_symmetry.space_group_name_H-M   'P 1'
#
loop_
_entity.id
_entity.type
_entity.pdbx_description
1 polymer ?
#
loop_
_entity_poly.entity_id
_entity_poly.type
_entity_poly.pdbx_seq_one_letter_code
_entity_poly.pdbx_strand_id
1 'polypeptide(L)'
;MVGGYTQYLVKVQGMPESVLKTLEKIIDDFVYAKNGERKANAVGIETLQQPHVNGGLNLMNLRFRNEAVAMTNLAEYLRPPGNRPFWAHLADLIYRHNAVRRFKAVEPEFLLNPFVQQWDVYTGAKSTPLILRRMYHAGRRYGARVIPVELTPDVRRVMPYWWHPATRPELVSIYNDKWGKCLRHTHHIITV
;
A
#
# COMPACT_ATOMS: atom_id res chain seq x y z
N MET A 1 -18.81 -20.73 1.52
CA MET A 1 -17.78 -21.03 0.49
C MET A 1 -17.41 -19.82 -0.39
N VAL A 2 -18.35 -19.02 -0.88
CA VAL A 2 -18.06 -17.87 -1.80
C VAL A 2 -17.17 -16.78 -1.17
N GLY A 3 -17.32 -16.52 0.13
CA GLY A 3 -16.47 -15.57 0.85
C GLY A 3 -14.97 -15.91 0.80
N GLY A 4 -14.61 -17.19 1.03
CA GLY A 4 -13.22 -17.64 1.02
C GLY A 4 -12.59 -17.65 -0.38
N TYR A 5 -13.34 -18.05 -1.40
CA TYR A 5 -12.85 -18.06 -2.79
C TYR A 5 -12.54 -16.65 -3.29
N THR A 6 -13.41 -15.68 -3.00
CA THR A 6 -13.17 -14.28 -3.36
C THR A 6 -12.01 -13.67 -2.57
N GLN A 7 -11.81 -14.07 -1.31
CA GLN A 7 -10.64 -13.63 -0.51
C GLN A 7 -9.33 -14.13 -1.13
N TYR A 8 -9.25 -15.40 -1.53
CA TYR A 8 -8.06 -15.95 -2.17
C TYR A 8 -7.72 -15.21 -3.47
N LEU A 9 -8.69 -15.02 -4.36
CA LEU A 9 -8.48 -14.31 -5.63
C LEU A 9 -8.07 -12.84 -5.42
N VAL A 10 -8.65 -12.16 -4.42
CA VAL A 10 -8.22 -10.80 -4.05
C VAL A 10 -6.76 -10.80 -3.60
N LYS A 11 -6.33 -11.79 -2.83
CA LYS A 11 -4.95 -11.88 -2.35
C LYS A 11 -3.96 -12.10 -3.50
N VAL A 12 -4.29 -12.97 -4.46
CA VAL A 12 -3.35 -13.37 -5.52
C VAL A 12 -3.34 -12.42 -6.71
N GLN A 13 -4.51 -12.01 -7.20
CA GLN A 13 -4.65 -11.25 -8.46
C GLN A 13 -5.18 -9.82 -8.24
N GLY A 14 -5.75 -9.56 -7.05
CA GLY A 14 -6.62 -8.41 -6.83
C GLY A 14 -7.99 -8.61 -7.46
N MET A 15 -8.95 -7.78 -7.07
CA MET A 15 -10.32 -7.80 -7.61
C MET A 15 -10.58 -6.50 -8.35
N PRO A 16 -10.81 -6.47 -9.67
CA PRO A 16 -11.15 -5.23 -10.37
C PRO A 16 -12.34 -4.50 -9.73
N GLU A 17 -12.36 -3.17 -9.82
CA GLU A 17 -13.44 -2.36 -9.21
C GLU A 17 -14.83 -2.68 -9.78
N SER A 18 -14.90 -3.07 -11.06
CA SER A 18 -16.14 -3.53 -11.68
C SER A 18 -16.70 -4.77 -10.98
N VAL A 19 -15.86 -5.76 -10.72
CA VAL A 19 -16.25 -7.00 -10.01
C VAL A 19 -16.67 -6.69 -8.58
N LEU A 20 -15.95 -5.81 -7.89
CA LEU A 20 -16.32 -5.36 -6.54
C LEU A 20 -17.72 -4.75 -6.52
N LYS A 21 -17.99 -3.80 -7.43
CA LYS A 21 -19.31 -3.15 -7.55
C LYS A 21 -20.42 -4.13 -7.88
N THR A 22 -20.16 -5.12 -8.75
CA THR A 22 -21.13 -6.17 -9.05
C THR A 22 -21.44 -7.02 -7.82
N LEU A 23 -20.43 -7.39 -7.03
CA LEU A 23 -20.63 -8.17 -5.80
C LEU A 23 -21.34 -7.35 -4.71
N GLU A 24 -20.97 -6.08 -4.54
CA GLU A 24 -21.67 -5.15 -3.64
C GLU A 24 -23.15 -5.05 -4.03
N LYS A 25 -23.46 -4.90 -5.32
CA LYS A 25 -24.84 -4.91 -5.82
C LYS A 25 -25.58 -6.22 -5.54
N ILE A 26 -24.94 -7.38 -5.76
CA ILE A 26 -25.56 -8.68 -5.46
C ILE A 26 -25.89 -8.80 -3.97
N ILE A 27 -25.00 -8.32 -3.10
CA ILE A 27 -25.25 -8.31 -1.64
C ILE A 27 -26.40 -7.37 -1.31
N ASP A 28 -26.41 -6.16 -1.87
CA ASP A 28 -27.49 -5.19 -1.65
C ASP A 28 -28.84 -5.73 -2.12
N ASP A 29 -28.89 -6.31 -3.32
CA ASP A 29 -30.11 -6.91 -3.87
C ASP A 29 -30.56 -8.09 -2.99
N PHE A 30 -29.65 -8.92 -2.47
CA PHE A 30 -29.99 -10.01 -1.55
C PHE A 30 -30.61 -9.51 -0.23
N VAL A 31 -30.06 -8.44 0.33
CA VAL A 31 -30.50 -7.90 1.63
C VAL A 31 -31.81 -7.12 1.48
N TYR A 32 -31.88 -6.26 0.47
CA TYR A 32 -32.91 -5.24 0.32
C TYR A 32 -34.01 -5.61 -0.69
N ALA A 33 -33.79 -6.55 -1.60
CA ALA A 33 -34.85 -7.00 -2.50
C ALA A 33 -35.62 -8.21 -1.92
N LYS A 34 -36.95 -8.18 -2.04
CA LYS A 34 -37.81 -9.34 -1.82
C LYS A 34 -38.70 -9.46 -3.06
N ASN A 35 -38.68 -10.61 -3.73
CA ASN A 35 -39.44 -10.86 -4.97
C ASN A 35 -39.18 -9.83 -6.09
N GLY A 36 -37.96 -9.26 -6.16
CA GLY A 36 -37.60 -8.26 -7.17
C GLY A 36 -37.92 -6.81 -6.80
N GLU A 37 -38.59 -6.56 -5.67
CA GLU A 37 -38.91 -5.22 -5.19
C GLU A 37 -38.02 -4.81 -4.01
N ARG A 38 -37.52 -3.57 -4.02
CA ARG A 38 -36.75 -3.01 -2.90
C ARG A 38 -37.67 -2.73 -1.71
N LYS A 39 -37.29 -3.21 -0.52
CA LYS A 39 -38.00 -2.92 0.73
C LYS A 39 -37.96 -1.42 1.04
N ALA A 40 -39.12 -0.82 1.30
CA ALA A 40 -39.25 0.60 1.65
C ALA A 40 -38.63 0.97 3.02
N ASN A 41 -38.61 0.04 3.97
CA ASN A 41 -38.09 0.25 5.34
C ASN A 41 -36.75 -0.49 5.54
N ALA A 42 -35.78 -0.16 4.69
CA ALA A 42 -34.45 -0.77 4.71
C ALA A 42 -33.57 -0.19 5.83
N VAL A 43 -33.07 -1.04 6.72
CA VAL A 43 -32.02 -0.67 7.69
C VAL A 43 -30.75 -0.28 6.92
N GLY A 44 -30.10 0.81 7.30
CA GLY A 44 -28.89 1.29 6.62
C GLY A 44 -27.76 0.25 6.61
N ILE A 45 -26.97 0.22 5.53
CA ILE A 45 -25.93 -0.79 5.35
C ILE A 45 -24.87 -0.74 6.45
N GLU A 46 -24.59 0.45 6.98
CA GLU A 46 -23.65 0.65 8.10
C GLU A 46 -24.11 -0.10 9.35
N THR A 47 -25.40 -0.06 9.67
CA THR A 47 -25.99 -0.80 10.79
C THR A 47 -25.93 -2.31 10.54
N LEU A 48 -26.20 -2.75 9.31
CA LEU A 48 -26.13 -4.17 8.96
C LEU A 48 -24.71 -4.73 9.06
N GLN A 49 -23.69 -3.90 8.81
CA GLN A 49 -22.28 -4.28 8.94
C GLN A 49 -21.81 -4.40 10.40
N GLN A 50 -22.58 -3.91 11.38
CA GLN A 50 -22.21 -4.02 12.78
C GLN A 50 -22.36 -5.46 13.31
N PRO A 51 -21.69 -5.80 14.43
CA PRO A 51 -21.87 -7.09 15.10
C PRO A 51 -23.31 -7.28 15.60
N HIS A 52 -23.71 -8.55 15.79
CA HIS A 52 -25.03 -8.91 16.33
C HIS A 52 -25.35 -8.27 17.67
N VAL A 53 -24.34 -8.05 18.52
CA VAL A 53 -24.47 -7.40 19.83
C VAL A 53 -25.02 -5.96 19.70
N ASN A 54 -24.70 -5.28 18.60
CA ASN A 54 -25.15 -3.92 18.32
C ASN A 54 -26.39 -3.90 17.41
N GLY A 55 -27.10 -5.03 17.26
CA GLY A 55 -28.27 -5.14 16.40
C GLY A 55 -27.96 -5.25 14.91
N GLY A 56 -26.70 -5.46 14.52
CA GLY A 56 -26.30 -5.67 13.13
C GLY A 56 -26.38 -7.14 12.67
N LEU A 57 -26.13 -7.36 11.38
CA LEU A 57 -26.09 -8.69 10.76
C LEU A 57 -24.67 -9.20 10.54
N ASN A 58 -23.65 -8.46 10.98
CA ASN A 58 -22.25 -8.70 10.69
C ASN A 58 -22.00 -8.81 9.16
N LEU A 59 -22.69 -7.97 8.40
CA LEU A 59 -22.62 -7.96 6.95
C LEU A 59 -21.21 -7.60 6.50
N MET A 60 -20.64 -8.41 5.60
CA MET A 60 -19.25 -8.22 5.17
C MET A 60 -19.10 -6.99 4.28
N ASN A 61 -18.24 -6.05 4.68
CA ASN A 61 -17.82 -4.94 3.83
C ASN A 61 -16.65 -5.36 2.93
N LEU A 62 -16.93 -5.58 1.64
CA LEU A 62 -15.96 -6.06 0.66
C LEU A 62 -14.82 -5.07 0.41
N ARG A 63 -15.08 -3.76 0.48
CA ARG A 63 -14.09 -2.70 0.28
C ARG A 63 -13.06 -2.70 1.41
N PHE A 64 -13.51 -2.64 2.66
CA PHE A 64 -12.62 -2.74 3.83
C PHE A 64 -11.86 -4.06 3.85
N ARG A 65 -12.50 -5.17 3.49
CA ARG A 65 -11.83 -6.47 3.37
C ARG A 65 -10.69 -6.44 2.35
N ASN A 66 -10.93 -5.89 1.15
CA ASN A 66 -9.91 -5.81 0.11
C ASN A 66 -8.74 -4.90 0.53
N GLU A 67 -9.02 -3.82 1.27
CA GLU A 67 -8.01 -2.93 1.84
C GLU A 67 -7.21 -3.63 2.96
N ALA A 68 -7.86 -4.42 3.82
CA ALA A 68 -7.18 -5.23 4.82
C ALA A 68 -6.26 -6.29 4.20
N VAL A 69 -6.66 -6.92 3.10
CA VAL A 69 -5.78 -7.82 2.33
C VAL A 69 -4.56 -7.05 1.77
N ALA A 70 -4.77 -5.85 1.22
CA ALA A 70 -3.68 -5.01 0.75
C ALA A 70 -2.71 -4.61 1.88
N MET A 71 -3.21 -4.33 3.08
CA MET A 71 -2.39 -4.07 4.27
C MET A 71 -1.65 -5.32 4.76
N THR A 72 -2.25 -6.50 4.65
CA THR A 72 -1.58 -7.77 4.96
C THR A 72 -0.40 -8.01 4.01
N ASN A 73 -0.60 -7.78 2.72
CA ASN A 73 0.47 -7.85 1.72
C ASN A 73 1.55 -6.79 1.99
N LEU A 74 1.17 -5.59 2.43
CA LEU A 74 2.13 -4.55 2.82
C LEU A 74 2.97 -5.00 4.02
N ALA A 75 2.37 -5.64 5.02
CA ALA A 75 3.11 -6.19 6.16
C ALA A 75 4.10 -7.30 5.72
N GLU A 76 3.71 -8.18 4.79
CA GLU A 76 4.62 -9.16 4.17
C GLU A 76 5.75 -8.46 3.39
N TYR A 77 5.44 -7.40 2.65
CA TYR A 77 6.41 -6.60 1.88
C TYR A 77 7.44 -5.88 2.76
N LEU A 78 7.04 -5.39 3.94
CA LEU A 78 7.88 -4.64 4.87
C LEU A 78 8.61 -5.51 5.91
N ARG A 79 8.63 -6.85 5.72
CA ARG A 79 9.39 -7.73 6.61
C ARG A 79 10.89 -7.37 6.64
N PRO A 80 11.62 -7.74 7.70
CA PRO A 80 13.06 -7.50 7.79
C PRO A 80 13.87 -8.24 6.69
N PRO A 81 15.07 -7.73 6.33
CA PRO A 81 15.99 -8.41 5.42
C PRO A 81 16.32 -9.81 5.96
N GLY A 82 15.93 -10.86 5.23
CA GLY A 82 16.01 -12.26 5.69
C GLY A 82 14.65 -12.97 5.74
N ASN A 83 13.58 -12.22 6.03
CA ASN A 83 12.20 -12.74 6.05
C ASN A 83 11.32 -12.13 4.94
N ARG A 84 11.88 -11.28 4.08
CA ARG A 84 11.17 -10.71 2.94
C ARG A 84 10.89 -11.79 1.90
N PRO A 85 9.66 -11.87 1.39
CA PRO A 85 9.35 -12.79 0.30
C PRO A 85 10.01 -12.32 -1.01
N PHE A 86 10.33 -13.27 -1.90
CA PHE A 86 10.98 -12.98 -3.18
C PHE A 86 10.28 -11.88 -3.98
N TRP A 87 8.94 -11.91 -4.05
CA TRP A 87 8.15 -10.94 -4.78
C TRP A 87 8.32 -9.49 -4.27
N ALA A 88 8.71 -9.29 -3.00
CA ALA A 88 8.93 -7.96 -2.43
C ALA A 88 10.14 -7.28 -3.06
N HIS A 89 11.17 -8.03 -3.43
CA HIS A 89 12.33 -7.50 -4.15
C HIS A 89 11.96 -7.06 -5.56
N LEU A 90 11.11 -7.84 -6.25
CA LEU A 90 10.56 -7.44 -7.54
C LEU A 90 9.66 -6.21 -7.42
N ALA A 91 8.84 -6.13 -6.37
CA ALA A 91 8.01 -4.97 -6.10
C ALA A 91 8.84 -3.70 -5.89
N ASP A 92 9.97 -3.80 -5.19
CA ASP A 92 10.90 -2.67 -5.05
C ASP A 92 11.37 -2.17 -6.42
N LEU A 93 11.80 -3.06 -7.32
CA LEU A 93 12.25 -2.69 -8.67
C LEU A 93 11.13 -2.01 -9.48
N ILE A 94 9.90 -2.53 -9.42
CA ILE A 94 8.75 -1.95 -10.11
C ILE A 94 8.43 -0.55 -9.56
N TYR A 95 8.45 -0.38 -8.25
CA TYR A 95 8.22 0.92 -7.62
C TYR A 95 9.30 1.94 -7.98
N ARG A 96 10.58 1.54 -7.94
CA ARG A 96 11.72 2.39 -8.33
C ARG A 96 11.65 2.84 -9.78
N HIS A 97 11.37 1.92 -10.69
CA HIS A 97 11.21 2.22 -12.10
C HIS A 97 10.11 3.26 -12.35
N ASN A 98 9.02 3.14 -11.59
CA ASN A 98 7.85 4.00 -11.66
C ASN A 98 7.87 5.18 -10.66
N ALA A 99 9.03 5.55 -10.09
CA ALA A 99 9.12 6.72 -9.22
C ALA A 99 8.64 8.00 -9.95
N VAL A 100 7.95 8.90 -9.25
CA VAL A 100 7.52 10.18 -9.84
C VAL A 100 8.75 11.01 -10.26
N ARG A 101 8.64 11.73 -11.38
CA ARG A 101 9.76 12.46 -12.03
C ARG A 101 10.62 13.29 -11.06
N ARG A 102 10.00 13.97 -10.08
CA ARG A 102 10.73 14.81 -9.10
C ARG A 102 11.73 14.03 -8.25
N PHE A 103 11.47 12.75 -8.00
CA PHE A 103 12.33 11.89 -7.18
C PHE A 103 13.47 11.25 -7.98
N LYS A 104 13.39 11.29 -9.32
CA LYS A 104 14.43 10.78 -10.22
C LYS A 104 15.67 11.66 -10.31
N ALA A 105 15.74 12.74 -9.51
CA ALA A 105 16.99 13.46 -9.25
C ALA A 105 18.02 12.58 -8.52
N VAL A 106 17.55 11.54 -7.84
CA VAL A 106 18.33 10.43 -7.32
C VAL A 106 18.09 9.23 -8.24
N GLU A 107 19.16 8.52 -8.60
CA GLU A 107 19.08 7.36 -9.49
C GLU A 107 18.22 6.25 -8.85
N PRO A 108 17.48 5.46 -9.65
CA PRO A 108 16.56 4.45 -9.13
C PRO A 108 17.19 3.44 -8.17
N GLU A 109 18.48 3.17 -8.27
CA GLU A 109 19.22 2.23 -7.40
C GLU A 109 19.23 2.66 -5.93
N PHE A 110 19.18 3.97 -5.67
CA PHE A 110 19.17 4.55 -4.32
C PHE A 110 17.75 4.77 -3.76
N LEU A 111 16.71 4.48 -4.55
CA LEU A 111 15.31 4.52 -4.13
C LEU A 111 14.89 3.17 -3.54
N LEU A 112 15.43 2.79 -2.38
CA LEU A 112 15.21 1.49 -1.77
C LEU A 112 13.74 1.08 -1.62
N ASN A 113 12.93 1.89 -0.93
CA ASN A 113 11.54 1.56 -0.58
C ASN A 113 10.70 2.83 -0.31
N PRO A 114 9.53 3.01 -0.94
CA PRO A 114 8.71 4.23 -0.82
C PRO A 114 7.98 4.40 0.52
N PHE A 115 8.01 3.38 1.40
CA PHE A 115 7.45 3.44 2.76
C PHE A 115 8.52 3.69 3.82
N VAL A 116 9.79 3.49 3.47
CA VAL A 116 10.98 3.74 4.32
C VAL A 116 11.70 5.02 3.91
N GLN A 117 11.36 5.60 2.77
CA GLN A 117 11.89 6.87 2.28
C GLN A 117 10.74 7.81 1.86
N GLN A 118 11.03 9.11 1.79
CA GLN A 118 10.10 10.14 1.35
C GLN A 118 10.11 10.29 -0.19
N TRP A 119 9.60 9.29 -0.90
CA TRP A 119 9.33 9.40 -2.33
C TRP A 119 8.03 8.71 -2.73
N ASP A 120 7.47 9.11 -3.87
CA ASP A 120 6.19 8.60 -4.35
C ASP A 120 6.34 7.82 -5.67
N VAL A 121 5.47 6.83 -5.83
CA VAL A 121 5.36 5.99 -7.03
C VAL A 121 4.22 6.51 -7.91
N TYR A 122 4.46 6.59 -9.22
CA TYR A 122 3.41 6.74 -10.22
C TYR A 122 2.74 5.38 -10.50
N THR A 123 1.64 5.11 -9.79
CA THR A 123 0.94 3.82 -9.86
C THR A 123 0.13 3.60 -11.14
N GLY A 124 -0.09 4.64 -11.96
CA GLY A 124 -0.83 4.58 -13.22
C GLY A 124 -0.12 3.86 -14.36
N ALA A 125 1.19 3.58 -14.21
CA ALA A 125 1.96 2.88 -15.22
C ALA A 125 1.43 1.46 -15.48
N LYS A 126 1.48 1.02 -16.75
CA LYS A 126 1.13 -0.36 -17.14
C LYS A 126 2.03 -1.40 -16.47
N SER A 127 3.27 -1.02 -16.18
CA SER A 127 4.26 -1.84 -15.47
C SER A 127 3.97 -2.01 -13.98
N THR A 128 3.02 -1.26 -13.39
CA THR A 128 2.61 -1.44 -12.00
C THR A 128 1.37 -2.34 -11.93
N PRO A 129 1.50 -3.60 -11.46
CA PRO A 129 0.36 -4.51 -11.33
C PRO A 129 -0.69 -3.99 -10.33
N LEU A 130 -1.94 -4.44 -10.49
CA LEU A 130 -3.06 -4.01 -9.66
C LEU A 130 -2.81 -4.24 -8.16
N ILE A 131 -2.19 -5.37 -7.79
CA ILE A 131 -1.86 -5.70 -6.40
C ILE A 131 -0.92 -4.67 -5.77
N LEU A 132 0.13 -4.26 -6.49
CA LEU A 132 1.09 -3.25 -6.02
C LEU A 132 0.47 -1.86 -5.96
N ARG A 133 -0.39 -1.52 -6.92
CA ARG A 133 -1.17 -0.27 -6.90
C ARG A 133 -2.04 -0.20 -5.65
N ARG A 134 -2.79 -1.26 -5.34
CA ARG A 134 -3.66 -1.33 -4.16
C ARG A 134 -2.88 -1.30 -2.86
N MET A 135 -1.81 -2.08 -2.77
CA MET A 135 -0.91 -2.08 -1.62
C MET A 135 -0.35 -0.68 -1.34
N TYR A 136 0.10 0.02 -2.40
CA TYR A 136 0.57 1.40 -2.30
C TYR A 136 -0.52 2.34 -1.78
N HIS A 137 -1.71 2.36 -2.42
CA HIS A 137 -2.77 3.27 -1.99
C HIS A 137 -3.33 2.96 -0.60
N ALA A 138 -3.48 1.69 -0.23
CA ALA A 138 -3.91 1.29 1.10
C ALA A 138 -2.89 1.76 2.15
N GLY A 139 -1.59 1.48 1.93
CA GLY A 139 -0.54 1.95 2.83
C GLY A 139 -0.52 3.46 2.99
N ARG A 140 -0.69 4.22 1.90
CA ARG A 140 -0.75 5.69 1.97
C ARG A 140 -2.02 6.21 2.67
N ARG A 141 -3.18 5.61 2.40
CA ARG A 141 -4.45 5.97 3.04
C ARG A 141 -4.40 5.81 4.55
N TYR A 142 -3.80 4.72 5.03
CA TYR A 142 -3.66 4.43 6.46
C TYR A 142 -2.37 4.99 7.07
N GLY A 143 -1.60 5.79 6.33
CA GLY A 143 -0.39 6.45 6.85
C GLY A 143 0.73 5.49 7.23
N ALA A 144 0.83 4.32 6.59
CA ALA A 144 1.90 3.37 6.81
C ALA A 144 3.25 4.01 6.47
N ARG A 145 4.07 4.23 7.51
CA ARG A 145 5.40 4.81 7.44
C ARG A 145 6.24 4.26 8.58
N VAL A 146 7.55 4.38 8.47
CA VAL A 146 8.44 4.08 9.59
C VAL A 146 8.20 5.10 10.71
N ILE A 147 7.75 4.61 11.86
CA ILE A 147 7.62 5.39 13.09
C ILE A 147 8.54 4.73 14.10
N PRO A 148 9.77 5.26 14.29
CA PRO A 148 10.64 4.70 15.29
C PRO A 148 10.19 5.16 16.68
N VAL A 149 9.91 4.22 17.57
CA VAL A 149 9.71 4.49 19.00
C VAL A 149 11.06 4.79 19.66
N GLU A 150 12.09 4.03 19.27
CA GLU A 150 13.47 4.22 19.69
C GLU A 150 14.41 3.92 18.50
N LEU A 151 15.32 4.84 18.19
CA LEU A 151 16.34 4.66 17.15
C LEU A 151 17.66 4.25 17.79
N THR A 152 17.88 2.93 17.90
CA THR A 152 19.19 2.40 18.30
C THR A 152 20.25 2.80 17.26
N PRO A 153 21.54 2.89 17.65
CA PRO A 153 22.62 3.21 16.71
C PRO A 153 22.65 2.28 15.49
N ASP A 154 22.35 0.99 15.68
CA ASP A 154 22.34 0.02 14.59
C ASP A 154 21.20 0.25 13.60
N VAL A 155 20.00 0.60 14.09
CA VAL A 155 18.88 0.96 13.20
C VAL A 155 19.21 2.23 12.42
N ARG A 156 19.84 3.24 13.05
CA ARG A 156 20.22 4.48 12.36
C ARG A 156 21.19 4.20 11.22
N ARG A 157 22.18 3.33 11.43
CA ARG A 157 23.21 2.99 10.44
C ARG A 157 22.69 2.31 9.18
N VAL A 158 21.49 1.70 9.26
CA VAL A 158 20.85 1.03 8.12
C VAL A 158 19.73 1.86 7.50
N MET A 159 19.43 3.05 8.03
CA MET A 159 18.41 3.93 7.48
C MET A 159 18.89 4.57 6.17
N PRO A 160 18.01 4.72 5.17
CA PRO A 160 18.38 5.27 3.87
C PRO A 160 18.75 6.74 3.94
N TYR A 161 19.93 7.10 3.45
CA TYR A 161 20.39 8.49 3.41
C TYR A 161 19.57 9.33 2.43
N TRP A 162 19.36 8.83 1.20
CA TRP A 162 18.62 9.54 0.16
C TRP A 162 17.13 9.53 0.44
N TRP A 163 16.47 10.67 0.27
CA TRP A 163 15.05 10.82 0.60
C TRP A 163 14.72 10.28 2.00
N HIS A 164 15.61 10.50 2.98
CA HIS A 164 15.45 10.01 4.35
C HIS A 164 14.10 10.43 4.97
N PRO A 165 13.43 9.60 5.80
CA PRO A 165 12.16 9.93 6.47
C PRO A 165 12.13 11.21 7.31
N ALA A 166 13.29 11.67 7.77
CA ALA A 166 13.44 12.93 8.50
C ALA A 166 14.00 14.08 7.64
N THR A 167 14.06 13.91 6.31
CA THR A 167 14.53 14.97 5.40
C THR A 167 13.63 16.18 5.51
N ARG A 168 14.24 17.35 5.63
CA ARG A 168 13.54 18.63 5.53
C ARG A 168 13.54 19.09 4.05
N PRO A 169 12.44 19.68 3.54
CA PRO A 169 12.33 20.04 2.12
C PRO A 169 13.47 20.90 1.57
N GLU A 170 14.10 21.71 2.43
CA GLU A 170 15.20 22.61 2.09
C GLU A 170 16.49 21.84 1.71
N LEU A 171 16.66 20.62 2.24
CA LEU A 171 17.83 19.77 2.01
C LEU A 171 17.75 18.99 0.69
N VAL A 172 16.59 18.96 0.02
CA VAL A 172 16.37 18.21 -1.23
C VAL A 172 17.24 18.74 -2.37
N SER A 173 17.58 20.03 -2.35
CA SER A 173 18.47 20.66 -3.34
C SER A 173 19.86 19.99 -3.36
N ILE A 174 20.34 19.52 -2.21
CA ILE A 174 21.65 18.87 -2.05
C ILE A 174 21.69 17.51 -2.77
N TYR A 175 20.54 16.88 -3.01
CA TYR A 175 20.51 15.60 -3.71
C TYR A 175 20.97 15.69 -5.17
N ASN A 176 20.87 16.83 -5.84
CA ASN A 176 21.28 16.94 -7.25
C ASN A 176 22.45 17.89 -7.49
N ASP A 177 23.02 18.44 -6.42
CA ASP A 177 24.22 19.27 -6.53
C ASP A 177 25.47 18.41 -6.81
N LYS A 178 26.61 19.08 -7.02
CA LYS A 178 27.90 18.41 -7.26
C LYS A 178 28.29 17.47 -6.11
N TRP A 179 27.97 17.85 -4.88
CA TRP A 179 28.35 17.10 -3.68
C TRP A 179 27.47 15.87 -3.48
N GLY A 180 26.15 15.98 -3.62
CA GLY A 180 25.22 14.86 -3.62
C GLY A 180 25.57 13.81 -4.67
N LYS A 181 25.94 14.24 -5.88
CA LYS A 181 26.45 13.34 -6.93
C LYS A 181 27.76 12.66 -6.53
N CYS A 182 28.71 13.40 -5.95
CA CYS A 182 29.96 12.83 -5.44
C CYS A 182 29.71 11.77 -4.35
N LEU A 183 28.84 12.08 -3.39
CA LEU A 183 28.47 11.17 -2.30
C LEU A 183 27.82 9.88 -2.84
N ARG A 184 27.04 9.95 -3.93
CA ARG A 184 26.46 8.76 -4.57
C ARG A 184 27.43 7.96 -5.41
N HIS A 185 28.12 8.60 -6.34
CA HIS A 185 28.87 7.90 -7.39
C HIS A 185 30.32 7.60 -7.01
N THR A 186 30.91 8.41 -6.13
CA THR A 186 32.31 8.25 -5.71
C THR A 186 32.39 7.61 -4.33
N HIS A 187 31.53 8.02 -3.39
CA HIS A 187 31.54 7.49 -2.02
C HIS A 187 30.49 6.40 -1.76
N HIS A 188 29.59 6.13 -2.72
CA HIS A 188 28.56 5.08 -2.62
C HIS A 188 27.74 5.13 -1.32
N ILE A 189 27.42 6.34 -0.84
CA ILE A 189 26.59 6.51 0.35
C ILE A 189 25.18 6.00 0.04
N ILE A 190 24.68 5.08 0.87
CA ILE A 190 23.33 4.53 0.75
C ILE A 190 22.57 4.74 2.06
N THR A 191 23.24 4.55 3.19
CA THR A 191 22.69 4.69 4.54
C THR A 191 23.39 5.79 5.34
N VAL A 192 22.83 6.17 6.49
CA VAL A 192 23.32 7.22 7.41
C VAL A 192 24.46 6.71 8.29
#